data_AF-A0A8T0DZQ1-F1
#
_entry.id   AF-A0A8T0DZQ1-F1
#
_cell.length_a   1.000
_cell.length_b   1.000
_cell.length_c   1.000
_cell.angle_alpha   90.00
_cell.angle_beta   90.00
_cell.angle_gamma   90.00
#
_symmetry.space_group_name_H-M   'P 1'
#
loop_
_entity.id
_entity.type
_entity.pdbx_description
1 polymer ?
#
loop_
_entity_poly.entity_id
_entity_poly.type
_entity_poly.pdbx_seq_one_letter_code
_entity_poly.pdbx_strand_id
1 'polypeptide(L)'
;MDVVFKSFLPKRCKMAFTVSAGIIGCKTDCVPLEVENGPAVAGFFIPEIPGVEVNHYAISGKKSSLAEFVSKNAPVKCLLLFLTSRGVSIANKLVRSCCPEEEDINMAVGGAIVERTNSLLGSATAFCGPNVEAASVIINAYDRIEEITAKLEVFRESGLLKNKCFAYMFACIGRGYCFHEEHNVESEIFSKMYPKVPIIGVFGEGEIGVNYIPNVILENKKLKAGKFKTTKRFLHSYTTIFVLISIKM
;
A
#
# COMPACT_ATOMS: atom_id res chain seq x y z
N MET A 1 -3.68 -14.77 19.40
CA MET A 1 -3.88 -13.34 19.09
C MET A 1 -5.28 -13.11 18.51
N ASP A 2 -5.64 -13.76 17.40
CA ASP A 2 -6.97 -13.64 16.76
C ASP A 2 -8.19 -13.89 17.68
N VAL A 3 -8.16 -14.91 18.54
CA VAL A 3 -9.31 -15.26 19.40
C VAL A 3 -9.61 -14.18 20.43
N VAL A 4 -8.57 -13.54 20.97
CA VAL A 4 -8.71 -12.46 21.95
C VAL A 4 -9.20 -11.19 21.27
N PHE A 5 -8.63 -10.79 20.12
CA PHE A 5 -9.11 -9.59 19.42
C PHE A 5 -10.55 -9.72 18.93
N LYS A 6 -10.97 -10.91 18.50
CA LYS A 6 -12.36 -11.17 18.08
C LYS A 6 -13.39 -11.01 19.20
N SER A 7 -13.00 -11.09 20.48
CA SER A 7 -13.93 -10.82 21.59
C SER A 7 -14.12 -9.33 21.87
N PHE A 8 -13.19 -8.47 21.44
CA PHE A 8 -13.25 -7.02 21.65
C PHE A 8 -13.69 -6.23 20.41
N LEU A 9 -13.54 -6.81 19.22
CA LEU A 9 -13.86 -6.15 17.95
C LEU A 9 -15.24 -6.58 17.44
N PRO A 10 -15.92 -5.72 16.65
CA PRO A 10 -17.13 -6.14 15.95
C PRO A 10 -16.87 -7.43 15.16
N LYS A 11 -17.79 -8.41 15.24
CA LYS A 11 -17.63 -9.74 14.63
C LYS A 11 -17.27 -9.73 13.14
N ARG A 12 -17.55 -8.62 12.45
CA ARG A 12 -17.36 -8.43 11.01
C ARG A 12 -16.15 -7.56 10.66
N CYS A 13 -15.36 -7.13 11.65
CA CYS A 13 -14.12 -6.40 11.42
C CYS A 13 -13.08 -7.32 10.77
N LYS A 14 -12.54 -6.90 9.62
CA LYS A 14 -11.42 -7.59 8.98
C LYS A 14 -10.13 -7.15 9.66
N MET A 15 -9.26 -8.12 9.92
CA MET A 15 -7.98 -7.90 10.56
C MET A 15 -6.88 -8.42 9.64
N ALA A 16 -5.80 -7.66 9.54
CA ALA A 16 -4.59 -8.08 8.85
C ALA A 16 -3.38 -7.62 9.65
N PHE A 17 -2.38 -8.49 9.76
CA PHE A 17 -1.16 -8.23 10.50
C PHE A 17 0.05 -8.60 9.65
N THR A 18 1.13 -7.87 9.81
CA THR A 18 2.43 -8.14 9.21
C THR A 18 3.54 -7.85 10.21
N VAL A 19 4.67 -8.53 10.05
CA VAL A 19 5.90 -8.27 10.81
C VAL A 19 6.90 -7.62 9.86
N SER A 20 7.54 -6.54 10.28
CA SER A 20 8.45 -5.75 9.46
C SER A 20 9.59 -5.18 10.30
N ALA A 21 10.60 -4.62 9.64
CA ALA A 21 11.79 -4.04 10.27
C ALA A 21 11.54 -2.63 10.86
N GLY A 22 10.31 -2.16 10.78
CA GLY A 22 9.82 -0.90 11.33
C GLY A 22 8.37 -0.67 10.94
N ILE A 23 7.72 0.25 11.62
CA ILE A 23 6.31 0.62 11.40
C ILE A 23 6.13 2.11 11.26
N ILE A 24 5.08 2.47 10.53
CA ILE A 24 4.64 3.84 10.33
C ILE A 24 3.21 3.93 10.85
N GLY A 25 2.93 4.92 11.66
CA GLY A 25 1.60 5.19 12.16
C GLY A 25 1.37 6.68 12.33
N CYS A 26 0.23 7.03 12.91
CA CYS A 26 -0.03 8.40 13.33
C CYS A 26 -0.77 8.41 14.67
N LYS A 27 -0.61 9.53 15.37
CA LYS A 27 -1.37 9.85 16.58
C LYS A 27 -2.83 10.20 16.22
N THR A 28 -3.68 10.40 17.22
CA THR A 28 -5.10 10.73 17.03
C THR A 28 -5.35 12.03 16.26
N ASP A 29 -4.37 12.92 16.24
CA ASP A 29 -4.35 14.18 15.48
C ASP A 29 -3.73 14.03 14.07
N CYS A 30 -3.55 12.78 13.60
CA CYS A 30 -2.90 12.42 12.33
C CYS A 30 -1.41 12.82 12.21
N VAL A 31 -0.75 13.24 13.30
CA VAL A 31 0.69 13.49 13.29
C VAL A 31 1.43 12.15 13.12
N PRO A 32 2.32 12.02 12.11
CA PRO A 32 2.99 10.77 11.83
C PRO A 32 4.02 10.42 12.89
N LEU A 33 4.27 9.12 13.05
CA LEU A 33 5.34 8.58 13.88
C LEU A 33 5.89 7.33 13.21
N GLU A 34 7.20 7.38 12.93
CA GLU A 34 7.97 6.28 12.41
C GLU A 34 8.76 5.62 13.54
N VAL A 35 8.65 4.30 13.64
CA VAL A 35 9.50 3.48 14.51
C VAL A 35 10.35 2.62 13.59
N GLU A 36 11.61 3.00 13.46
CA GLU A 36 12.59 2.37 12.59
C GLU A 36 13.47 1.36 13.33
N ASN A 37 14.19 0.51 12.58
CA ASN A 37 15.30 -0.31 13.07
C ASN A 37 14.92 -1.29 14.20
N GLY A 38 13.85 -2.06 14.00
CA GLY A 38 13.51 -3.15 14.92
C GLY A 38 12.32 -3.99 14.47
N PRO A 39 12.21 -5.24 14.94
CA PRO A 39 11.08 -6.09 14.62
C PRO A 39 9.81 -5.45 15.19
N ALA A 40 8.88 -5.13 14.30
CA ALA A 40 7.65 -4.46 14.64
C ALA A 40 6.46 -5.18 14.01
N VAL A 41 5.33 -5.18 14.71
CA VAL A 41 4.08 -5.75 14.24
C VAL A 41 3.16 -4.62 13.84
N ALA A 42 2.87 -4.50 12.55
CA ALA A 42 1.81 -3.64 12.05
C ALA A 42 0.53 -4.45 11.89
N GLY A 43 -0.58 -3.89 12.37
CA GLY A 43 -1.91 -4.47 12.18
C GLY A 43 -2.90 -3.38 11.81
N PHE A 44 -3.87 -3.73 10.98
CA PHE A 44 -4.99 -2.84 10.70
C PHE A 44 -6.32 -3.57 10.86
N PHE A 45 -7.29 -2.79 11.34
CA PHE A 45 -8.64 -3.21 11.64
C PHE A 45 -9.58 -2.43 10.74
N ILE A 46 -10.24 -3.11 9.81
CA ILE A 46 -11.18 -2.47 8.89
C ILE A 46 -12.59 -2.87 9.31
N PRO A 47 -13.42 -1.91 9.75
CA PRO A 47 -14.82 -2.21 10.06
C PRO A 47 -15.57 -2.59 8.78
N GLU A 48 -16.76 -3.18 8.94
CA GLU A 48 -17.67 -3.34 7.81
C GLU A 48 -18.11 -1.97 7.32
N ILE A 49 -17.91 -1.69 6.04
CA ILE A 49 -18.26 -0.42 5.40
C ILE A 49 -19.16 -0.75 4.20
N PRO A 50 -20.38 -0.17 4.12
CA PRO A 50 -21.29 -0.43 3.01
C PRO A 50 -20.66 -0.14 1.65
N GLY A 51 -20.77 -1.10 0.73
CA GLY A 51 -20.22 -0.99 -0.63
C GLY A 51 -18.70 -1.14 -0.72
N VAL A 52 -18.03 -1.52 0.37
CA VAL A 52 -16.60 -1.81 0.43
C VAL A 52 -16.39 -3.27 0.83
N GLU A 53 -15.72 -4.02 -0.03
CA GLU A 53 -15.33 -5.40 0.23
C GLU A 53 -13.81 -5.46 0.48
N VAL A 54 -13.41 -5.91 1.68
CA VAL A 54 -12.00 -6.10 2.02
C VAL A 54 -11.71 -7.58 2.23
N ASN A 55 -10.77 -8.06 1.44
CA ASN A 55 -10.38 -9.45 1.43
C ASN A 55 -8.90 -9.60 1.74
N HIS A 56 -8.58 -10.43 2.74
CA HIS A 56 -7.21 -10.69 3.19
C HIS A 56 -6.84 -12.16 2.93
N TYR A 57 -5.65 -12.38 2.39
CA TYR A 57 -5.21 -13.68 1.89
C TYR A 57 -3.83 -14.05 2.43
N ALA A 58 -3.73 -15.23 3.02
CA ALA A 58 -2.43 -15.83 3.30
C ALA A 58 -1.87 -16.46 2.01
N ILE A 59 -0.64 -16.13 1.66
CA ILE A 59 0.03 -16.65 0.46
C ILE A 59 0.90 -17.82 0.89
N SER A 60 0.38 -19.04 0.76
CA SER A 60 1.04 -20.25 1.25
C SER A 60 2.10 -20.82 0.30
N GLY A 61 2.08 -20.47 -0.99
CA GLY A 61 3.03 -21.04 -1.95
C GLY A 61 3.04 -20.36 -3.32
N LYS A 62 3.97 -20.77 -4.18
CA LYS A 62 4.17 -20.17 -5.51
C LYS A 62 2.98 -20.36 -6.46
N LYS A 63 2.15 -21.38 -6.19
CA LYS A 63 0.94 -21.66 -6.96
C LYS A 63 -0.24 -20.76 -6.60
N SER A 64 -0.18 -20.04 -5.48
CA SER A 64 -1.24 -19.11 -5.06
C SER A 64 -1.61 -18.11 -6.16
N SER A 65 -2.90 -17.83 -6.26
CA SER A 65 -3.53 -16.86 -7.17
C SER A 65 -4.58 -16.10 -6.37
N LEU A 66 -4.73 -14.80 -6.60
CA LEU A 66 -5.76 -14.01 -5.91
C LEU A 66 -7.13 -14.11 -6.61
N ALA A 67 -7.17 -14.64 -7.84
CA ALA A 67 -8.39 -14.74 -8.64
C ALA A 67 -9.48 -15.62 -7.99
N GLU A 68 -9.09 -16.58 -7.15
CA GLU A 68 -10.04 -17.44 -6.40
C GLU A 68 -10.70 -16.71 -5.24
N PHE A 69 -10.10 -15.61 -4.78
CA PHE A 69 -10.54 -14.92 -3.59
C PHE A 69 -11.14 -13.53 -3.86
N VAL A 70 -10.81 -12.95 -5.00
CA VAL A 70 -11.45 -11.73 -5.49
C VAL A 70 -12.75 -12.12 -6.19
N SER A 71 -13.86 -11.49 -5.80
CA SER A 71 -15.14 -11.67 -6.50
C SER A 71 -14.99 -11.31 -7.97
N LYS A 72 -15.43 -12.22 -8.87
CA LYS A 72 -15.46 -11.96 -10.33
C LYS A 72 -16.26 -10.71 -10.71
N ASN A 73 -17.17 -10.27 -9.83
CA ASN A 73 -18.10 -9.17 -10.08
C ASN A 73 -17.68 -7.85 -9.42
N ALA A 74 -16.61 -7.83 -8.62
CA ALA A 74 -16.15 -6.61 -7.94
C ALA A 74 -14.72 -6.27 -8.39
N PRO A 75 -14.51 -5.17 -9.14
CA PRO A 75 -13.17 -4.78 -9.55
C PRO A 75 -12.31 -4.43 -8.33
N VAL A 76 -11.07 -4.93 -8.32
CA VAL A 76 -10.07 -4.56 -7.31
C VAL A 76 -9.66 -3.11 -7.55
N LYS A 77 -9.74 -2.27 -6.53
CA LYS A 77 -9.38 -0.85 -6.58
C LYS A 77 -8.01 -0.60 -5.96
N CYS A 78 -7.66 -1.39 -4.96
CA CYS A 78 -6.35 -1.37 -4.32
C CYS A 78 -5.91 -2.80 -3.97
N LEU A 79 -4.65 -3.11 -4.25
CA LEU A 79 -3.99 -4.33 -3.81
C LEU A 79 -2.76 -3.99 -2.96
N LEU A 80 -2.76 -4.44 -1.71
CA LEU A 80 -1.63 -4.35 -0.80
C LEU A 80 -0.93 -5.71 -0.73
N LEU A 81 0.39 -5.74 -0.93
CA LEU A 81 1.20 -6.96 -0.91
C LEU A 81 2.27 -6.90 0.18
N PHE A 82 2.27 -7.89 1.07
CA PHE A 82 3.28 -8.03 2.11
C PHE A 82 3.99 -9.36 1.88
N LEU A 83 5.07 -9.34 1.11
CA LEU A 83 5.75 -10.57 0.67
C LEU A 83 7.06 -10.75 1.42
N THR A 84 7.39 -11.97 1.77
CA THR A 84 8.76 -12.28 2.22
C THR A 84 9.73 -12.22 1.03
N SER A 85 11.03 -12.19 1.32
CA SER A 85 12.09 -12.33 0.30
C SER A 85 11.92 -13.59 -0.58
N ARG A 86 11.30 -14.66 -0.06
CA ARG A 86 10.95 -15.87 -0.84
C ARG A 86 9.69 -15.72 -1.69
N GLY A 87 8.75 -14.88 -1.25
CA GLY A 87 7.49 -14.62 -1.93
C GLY A 87 7.58 -13.60 -3.04
N VAL A 88 8.60 -12.73 -3.02
CA VAL A 88 8.73 -11.62 -3.97
C VAL A 88 8.71 -12.06 -5.44
N SER A 89 9.20 -13.27 -5.75
CA SER A 89 9.22 -13.81 -7.11
C SER A 89 7.83 -13.98 -7.75
N ILE A 90 6.76 -14.02 -6.94
CA ILE A 90 5.38 -14.15 -7.43
C ILE A 90 4.59 -12.83 -7.40
N ALA A 91 5.20 -11.70 -7.03
CA ALA A 91 4.51 -10.40 -6.96
C ALA A 91 3.79 -10.05 -8.27
N ASN A 92 4.47 -10.18 -9.41
CA ASN A 92 3.87 -9.92 -10.73
C ASN A 92 2.67 -10.83 -11.02
N LYS A 93 2.76 -12.12 -10.67
CA LYS A 93 1.65 -13.07 -10.83
C LYS A 93 0.45 -12.66 -9.97
N LEU A 94 0.67 -12.25 -8.73
CA LEU A 94 -0.40 -11.84 -7.81
C LEU A 94 -1.10 -10.58 -8.30
N VAL A 95 -0.34 -9.55 -8.70
CA VAL A 95 -0.90 -8.32 -9.29
C VAL A 95 -1.73 -8.64 -10.55
N ARG A 96 -1.18 -9.47 -11.45
CA ARG A 96 -1.86 -9.86 -12.70
C ARG A 96 -3.07 -10.77 -12.48
N SER A 97 -3.15 -11.49 -11.36
CA SER A 97 -4.37 -12.25 -11.04
C SER A 97 -5.58 -11.36 -10.70
N CYS A 98 -5.35 -10.08 -10.36
CA CYS A 98 -6.40 -9.08 -10.13
C CYS A 98 -6.65 -8.17 -11.34
N CYS A 99 -5.69 -8.10 -12.28
CA CYS A 99 -5.75 -7.30 -13.50
C CYS A 99 -5.20 -8.14 -14.67
N PRO A 100 -6.00 -9.12 -15.16
CA PRO A 100 -5.53 -10.16 -16.08
C PRO A 100 -5.39 -9.71 -17.54
N GLU A 101 -5.99 -8.58 -17.94
CA GLU A 101 -5.88 -8.08 -19.32
C GLU A 101 -4.48 -7.51 -19.61
N GLU A 102 -4.08 -7.53 -20.89
CA GLU A 102 -2.84 -6.88 -21.38
C GLU A 102 -2.88 -5.34 -21.24
N GLU A 103 -4.00 -4.80 -20.77
CA GLU A 103 -4.18 -3.39 -20.44
C GLU A 103 -3.21 -2.88 -19.37
N ASP A 104 -3.13 -1.55 -19.31
CA ASP A 104 -2.43 -0.84 -18.26
C ASP A 104 -3.04 -1.16 -16.89
N ILE A 105 -2.20 -1.16 -15.85
CA ILE A 105 -2.61 -1.41 -14.47
C ILE A 105 -3.64 -0.35 -14.07
N ASN A 106 -4.86 -0.80 -13.79
CA ASN A 106 -6.02 0.05 -13.52
C ASN A 106 -6.43 0.10 -12.03
N MET A 107 -5.49 -0.23 -11.15
CA MET A 107 -5.68 -0.24 -9.70
C MET A 107 -4.43 0.25 -8.98
N ALA A 108 -4.60 0.76 -7.75
CA ALA A 108 -3.47 1.11 -6.90
C ALA A 108 -2.78 -0.17 -6.40
N VAL A 109 -1.45 -0.18 -6.39
CA VAL A 109 -0.66 -1.28 -5.82
C VAL A 109 0.38 -0.69 -4.89
N GLY A 110 0.42 -1.19 -3.66
CA GLY A 110 1.43 -0.87 -2.66
C GLY A 110 1.81 -2.10 -1.84
N GLY A 111 2.89 -2.01 -1.09
CA GLY A 111 3.38 -3.15 -0.36
C GLY A 111 4.86 -3.07 -0.05
N ALA A 112 5.31 -4.06 0.70
CA ALA A 112 6.68 -4.16 1.16
C ALA A 112 7.16 -5.61 1.14
N ILE A 113 8.48 -5.76 1.03
CA ILE A 113 9.17 -7.00 1.36
C ILE A 113 9.33 -7.03 2.88
N VAL A 114 8.63 -7.95 3.53
CA VAL A 114 8.45 -8.00 4.99
C VAL A 114 9.10 -9.23 5.61
N GLU A 115 9.22 -9.21 6.94
CA GLU A 115 9.81 -10.29 7.72
C GLU A 115 8.89 -11.51 7.80
N ARG A 116 9.49 -12.66 8.10
CA ARG A 116 8.85 -13.97 7.98
C ARG A 116 7.85 -14.23 9.12
N THR A 117 6.62 -14.61 8.76
CA THR A 117 5.73 -15.37 9.66
C THR A 117 5.53 -16.79 9.11
N ASN A 118 5.94 -17.80 9.87
CA ASN A 118 5.84 -19.26 9.64
C ASN A 118 5.20 -19.76 8.32
N SER A 119 6.00 -20.46 7.50
CA SER A 119 5.64 -21.21 6.25
C SER A 119 5.00 -20.44 5.09
N LEU A 120 4.49 -19.23 5.31
CA LEU A 120 3.90 -18.40 4.26
C LEU A 120 4.96 -17.67 3.44
N LEU A 121 4.65 -17.45 2.16
CA LEU A 121 5.40 -16.55 1.28
C LEU A 121 5.04 -15.08 1.52
N GLY A 122 3.92 -14.81 2.18
CA GLY A 122 3.46 -13.46 2.50
C GLY A 122 1.95 -13.40 2.70
N SER A 123 1.40 -12.20 2.57
CA SER A 123 -0.05 -11.95 2.54
C SER A 123 -0.41 -10.90 1.49
N ALA A 124 -1.69 -10.86 1.14
CA ALA A 124 -2.26 -9.84 0.27
C ALA A 124 -3.56 -9.32 0.86
N THR A 125 -3.84 -8.03 0.69
CA THR A 125 -5.13 -7.42 1.04
C THR A 125 -5.68 -6.67 -0.16
N ALA A 126 -6.88 -7.03 -0.59
CA ALA A 126 -7.57 -6.38 -1.70
C ALA A 126 -8.74 -5.55 -1.17
N PHE A 127 -8.85 -4.31 -1.64
CA PHE A 127 -10.03 -3.46 -1.46
C PHE A 127 -10.81 -3.42 -2.77
N CYS A 128 -12.07 -3.83 -2.71
CA CYS A 128 -12.96 -3.97 -3.85
C CYS A 128 -14.30 -3.25 -3.60
N GLY A 129 -15.05 -3.03 -4.66
CA GLY A 129 -16.42 -2.51 -4.59
C GLY A 129 -16.59 -1.08 -5.11
N PRO A 130 -17.85 -0.64 -5.27
CA PRO A 130 -18.18 0.66 -5.88
C PRO A 130 -17.83 1.87 -5.00
N ASN A 131 -17.75 1.68 -3.68
CA ASN A 131 -17.51 2.76 -2.73
C ASN A 131 -16.03 2.93 -2.36
N VAL A 132 -15.13 2.19 -3.01
CA VAL A 132 -13.68 2.37 -2.86
C VAL A 132 -13.10 2.92 -4.14
N GLU A 133 -12.22 3.90 -3.98
CA GLU A 133 -11.23 4.27 -5.00
C GLU A 133 -9.87 4.40 -4.32
N ALA A 134 -8.80 4.26 -5.09
CA ALA A 134 -7.46 4.36 -4.54
C ALA A 134 -6.49 4.93 -5.57
N ALA A 135 -5.40 5.50 -5.08
CA ALA A 135 -4.30 6.00 -5.86
C ALA A 135 -2.98 5.56 -5.21
N SER A 136 -1.91 5.43 -5.99
CA SER A 136 -0.58 5.13 -5.48
C SER A 136 0.51 5.91 -6.21
N VAL A 137 1.55 6.29 -5.47
CA VAL A 137 2.67 7.12 -5.94
C VAL A 137 3.99 6.55 -5.40
N ILE A 138 5.02 6.57 -6.24
CA ILE A 138 6.39 6.13 -5.91
C ILE A 138 7.31 7.34 -5.78
N ILE A 139 7.95 7.43 -4.62
CA ILE A 139 8.99 8.39 -4.29
C ILE A 139 10.36 7.69 -4.37
N ASN A 140 11.26 8.21 -5.20
CA ASN A 140 12.59 7.65 -5.43
C ASN A 140 13.61 8.25 -4.44
N ALA A 141 14.70 7.53 -4.19
CA ALA A 141 15.80 7.98 -3.32
C ALA A 141 16.29 9.41 -3.60
N TYR A 142 16.40 9.80 -4.88
CA TYR A 142 16.97 11.08 -5.27
C TYR A 142 15.95 12.21 -5.41
N ASP A 143 14.67 11.94 -5.11
CA ASP A 143 13.67 13.00 -5.17
C ASP A 143 13.93 14.02 -4.05
N ARG A 144 14.05 15.30 -4.41
CA ARG A 144 14.13 16.39 -3.44
C ARG A 144 12.77 16.73 -2.86
N ILE A 145 12.72 17.46 -1.75
CA ILE A 145 11.47 17.83 -1.07
C ILE A 145 10.41 18.39 -2.03
N GLU A 146 10.81 19.23 -2.99
CA GLU A 146 9.89 19.79 -3.99
C GLU A 146 9.34 18.72 -4.94
N GLU A 147 10.16 17.74 -5.32
CA GLU A 147 9.77 16.62 -6.19
C GLU A 147 8.88 15.62 -5.44
N ILE A 148 9.18 15.35 -4.16
CA ILE A 148 8.32 14.56 -3.27
C ILE A 148 6.95 15.23 -3.14
N THR A 149 6.93 16.53 -2.83
CA THR A 149 5.71 17.34 -2.70
C THR A 149 4.91 17.32 -3.99
N ALA A 150 5.54 17.57 -5.14
CA ALA A 150 4.86 17.54 -6.44
C ALA A 150 4.27 16.16 -6.78
N LYS A 151 4.98 15.08 -6.42
CA LYS A 151 4.50 13.71 -6.59
C LYS A 151 3.32 13.38 -5.69
N LEU A 152 3.29 13.88 -4.46
CA LEU A 152 2.17 13.68 -3.54
C LEU A 152 0.96 14.53 -3.93
N GLU A 153 1.18 15.73 -4.48
CA GLU A 153 0.12 16.68 -4.88
C GLU A 153 -0.92 16.07 -5.84
N VAL A 154 -0.52 15.09 -6.64
CA VAL A 154 -1.42 14.34 -7.54
C VAL A 154 -2.62 13.70 -6.82
N PHE A 155 -2.50 13.42 -5.52
CA PHE A 155 -3.64 12.93 -4.73
C PHE A 155 -4.73 13.99 -4.59
N ARG A 156 -4.37 15.27 -4.55
CA ARG A 156 -5.35 16.37 -4.58
C ARG A 156 -6.03 16.45 -5.95
N GLU A 157 -5.26 16.31 -7.02
CA GLU A 157 -5.76 16.33 -8.40
C GLU A 157 -6.71 15.15 -8.72
N SER A 158 -6.52 14.01 -8.05
CA SER A 158 -7.35 12.81 -8.24
C SER A 158 -8.83 12.97 -7.82
N GLY A 159 -9.14 14.00 -7.01
CA GLY A 159 -10.48 14.21 -6.45
C GLY A 159 -10.88 13.24 -5.33
N LEU A 160 -10.02 12.27 -4.98
CA LEU A 160 -10.28 11.26 -3.95
C LEU A 160 -10.48 11.87 -2.55
N LEU A 161 -9.76 12.95 -2.25
CA LEU A 161 -9.77 13.64 -0.95
C LEU A 161 -11.12 14.30 -0.59
N LYS A 162 -12.11 14.28 -1.49
CA LYS A 162 -13.49 14.69 -1.18
C LYS A 162 -14.19 13.71 -0.24
N ASN A 163 -13.70 12.48 -0.14
CA ASN A 163 -14.24 11.43 0.70
C ASN A 163 -13.39 11.21 1.96
N LYS A 164 -13.83 10.31 2.86
CA LYS A 164 -12.96 9.84 3.95
C LYS A 164 -11.82 9.03 3.37
N CYS A 165 -10.60 9.42 3.72
CA CYS A 165 -9.40 8.77 3.22
C CYS A 165 -8.51 8.29 4.37
N PHE A 166 -7.68 7.30 4.07
CA PHE A 166 -6.53 6.90 4.86
C PHE A 166 -5.42 6.49 3.89
N ALA A 167 -4.17 6.55 4.33
CA ALA A 167 -3.02 6.27 3.50
C ALA A 167 -2.14 5.16 4.06
N TYR A 168 -1.56 4.37 3.16
CA TYR A 168 -0.43 3.52 3.47
C TYR A 168 0.88 4.16 3.00
N MET A 169 1.93 3.99 3.78
CA MET A 169 3.31 4.28 3.41
C MET A 169 4.15 3.01 3.52
N PHE A 170 4.84 2.65 2.45
CA PHE A 170 5.77 1.53 2.41
C PHE A 170 7.14 2.07 2.07
N ALA A 171 8.02 2.16 3.06
CA ALA A 171 9.35 2.73 2.90
C ALA A 171 10.41 1.64 2.95
N CYS A 172 11.50 1.82 2.23
CA CYS A 172 12.67 0.98 2.40
C CYS A 172 13.25 1.18 3.80
N ILE A 173 13.75 0.11 4.42
CA ILE A 173 14.54 0.23 5.67
C ILE A 173 15.71 1.21 5.53
N GLY A 174 16.27 1.34 4.31
CA GLY A 174 17.33 2.29 4.01
C GLY A 174 16.83 3.70 3.69
N ARG A 175 15.57 4.04 3.97
CA ARG A 175 14.95 5.34 3.66
C ARG A 175 14.41 6.10 4.88
N GLY A 176 14.71 5.66 6.10
CA GLY A 176 14.42 6.40 7.32
C GLY A 176 15.55 7.37 7.73
N TYR A 177 15.77 7.53 9.03
CA TYR A 177 16.75 8.45 9.61
C TYR A 177 18.15 8.32 9.02
N CYS A 178 18.65 7.10 8.80
CA CYS A 178 20.00 6.90 8.25
C CYS A 178 20.18 7.47 6.84
N PHE A 179 19.08 7.69 6.11
CA PHE A 179 19.09 8.25 4.75
C PHE A 179 18.82 9.75 4.73
N HIS A 180 17.87 10.18 5.54
CA HIS A 180 17.43 11.58 5.58
C HIS A 180 18.19 12.44 6.60
N GLU A 181 18.91 11.82 7.53
CA GLU A 181 19.49 12.46 8.73
C GLU A 181 18.44 13.18 9.60
N GLU A 182 17.18 12.83 9.42
CA GLU A 182 16.01 13.37 10.12
C GLU A 182 14.90 12.30 10.17
N HIS A 183 14.08 12.32 11.23
CA HIS A 183 12.97 11.39 11.38
C HIS A 183 11.72 11.87 10.65
N ASN A 184 10.87 10.94 10.22
CA ASN A 184 9.54 11.23 9.69
C ASN A 184 9.49 12.11 8.43
N VAL A 185 10.59 12.26 7.68
CA VAL A 185 10.68 13.28 6.61
C VAL A 185 9.52 13.18 5.61
N GLU A 186 9.32 12.02 5.00
CA GLU A 186 8.27 11.86 4.00
C GLU A 186 6.87 11.78 4.58
N SER A 187 6.71 11.11 5.74
CA SER A 187 5.41 11.04 6.39
C SER A 187 4.95 12.40 6.89
N GLU A 188 5.88 13.27 7.33
CA GLU A 188 5.59 14.66 7.68
C GLU A 188 5.24 15.51 6.46
N ILE A 189 5.94 15.37 5.34
CA ILE A 189 5.56 16.05 4.10
C ILE A 189 4.13 15.67 3.73
N PHE A 190 3.81 14.37 3.73
CA PHE A 190 2.45 13.89 3.48
C PHE A 190 1.43 14.47 4.47
N SER A 191 1.71 14.42 5.78
CA SER A 191 0.81 14.91 6.82
C SER A 191 0.60 16.42 6.75
N LYS A 192 1.62 17.20 6.37
CA LYS A 192 1.50 18.66 6.16
C LYS A 192 0.58 18.96 4.97
N MET A 193 0.65 18.16 3.91
CA MET A 193 -0.23 18.29 2.75
C MET A 193 -1.66 17.81 3.00
N TYR A 194 -1.83 16.78 3.82
CA TYR A 194 -3.08 16.08 4.07
C TYR A 194 -3.34 15.85 5.58
N PRO A 195 -3.51 16.91 6.38
CA PRO A 195 -3.51 16.84 7.85
C PRO A 195 -4.71 16.09 8.46
N LYS A 196 -5.69 15.68 7.65
CA LYS A 196 -6.88 14.92 8.07
C LYS A 196 -6.85 13.48 7.59
N VAL A 197 -5.78 13.06 6.90
CA VAL A 197 -5.65 11.72 6.35
C VAL A 197 -4.69 10.93 7.22
N PRO A 198 -5.16 9.97 8.03
CA PRO A 198 -4.29 9.14 8.83
C PRO A 198 -3.40 8.31 7.92
N ILE A 199 -2.13 8.21 8.30
CA ILE A 199 -1.12 7.39 7.61
C ILE A 199 -0.69 6.22 8.48
N ILE A 200 -0.56 5.05 7.86
CA ILE A 200 -0.06 3.82 8.47
C ILE A 200 0.88 3.11 7.50
N GLY A 201 1.70 2.18 7.96
CA GLY A 201 2.69 1.61 7.07
C GLY A 201 3.77 0.78 7.73
N VAL A 202 4.76 0.42 6.94
CA VAL A 202 5.90 -0.40 7.37
C VAL A 202 7.18 0.01 6.67
N PHE A 203 8.30 -0.26 7.34
CA PHE A 203 9.62 -0.30 6.73
C PHE A 203 9.95 -1.72 6.29
N GLY A 204 10.28 -1.92 5.01
CA GLY A 204 10.58 -3.22 4.42
C GLY A 204 11.93 -3.31 3.73
N GLU A 205 12.37 -4.52 3.40
CA GLU A 205 13.63 -4.79 2.65
C GLU A 205 13.56 -4.39 1.17
N GLY A 206 12.46 -3.76 0.75
CA GLY A 206 12.13 -3.35 -0.60
C GLY A 206 10.64 -3.09 -0.72
N GLU A 207 10.23 -2.44 -1.79
CA GLU A 207 8.86 -1.94 -1.95
C GLU A 207 8.17 -2.62 -3.14
N ILE A 208 6.85 -2.75 -3.05
CA ILE A 208 6.03 -3.37 -4.10
C ILE A 208 4.94 -2.38 -4.52
N GLY A 209 4.93 -1.92 -5.77
CA GLY A 209 3.84 -1.05 -6.23
C GLY A 209 4.01 -0.40 -7.59
N VAL A 210 3.08 0.50 -7.90
CA VAL A 210 3.01 1.29 -9.15
C VAL A 210 2.58 2.72 -8.88
N ASN A 211 2.87 3.62 -9.82
CA ASN A 211 2.12 4.86 -9.93
C ASN A 211 0.75 4.55 -10.57
N TYR A 212 -0.33 4.94 -9.90
CA TYR A 212 -1.69 4.83 -10.41
C TYR A 212 -2.56 5.95 -9.83
N ILE A 213 -3.17 6.78 -10.67
CA ILE A 213 -4.11 7.82 -10.27
C ILE A 213 -5.42 7.59 -11.04
N PRO A 214 -6.56 7.35 -10.36
CA PRO A 214 -7.83 7.14 -11.02
C PRO A 214 -8.33 8.43 -11.67
N ASN A 215 -9.08 8.31 -12.77
CA ASN A 215 -9.79 9.41 -13.45
C ASN A 215 -8.91 10.55 -13.99
N VAL A 216 -7.58 10.39 -13.99
CA VAL A 216 -6.68 11.30 -14.69
C VAL A 216 -6.36 10.71 -16.06
N ILE A 217 -7.11 11.14 -17.08
CA ILE A 217 -6.62 11.04 -18.47
C ILE A 217 -5.49 12.04 -18.55
N LEU A 218 -4.26 11.57 -18.43
CA LEU A 218 -3.08 12.40 -18.62
C LEU A 218 -3.00 12.79 -20.10
N GLU A 219 -3.81 13.74 -20.55
CA GLU A 219 -3.58 14.45 -21.81
C GLU A 219 -2.18 15.07 -21.70
N ASN A 220 -1.21 14.44 -22.36
CA ASN A 220 0.19 14.88 -22.50
C ASN A 220 1.14 14.80 -21.30
N LYS A 221 0.79 14.14 -20.20
CA LYS A 221 1.79 13.68 -19.22
C LYS A 221 1.68 12.19 -19.03
N LYS A 222 2.10 11.37 -20.00
CA LYS A 222 2.42 9.97 -19.71
C LYS A 222 3.37 9.97 -18.50
N LEU A 223 2.85 9.73 -17.30
CA LEU A 223 3.61 9.14 -16.21
C LEU A 223 4.11 7.87 -16.86
N LYS A 224 5.34 7.93 -17.38
CA LYS A 224 5.95 6.80 -18.05
C LYS A 224 5.91 5.70 -17.00
N ALA A 225 4.97 4.76 -17.12
CA ALA A 225 5.21 3.41 -16.63
C ALA A 225 6.60 3.11 -17.17
N GLY A 226 7.59 3.05 -16.28
CA GLY A 226 8.99 3.06 -16.70
C GLY A 226 9.17 2.04 -17.82
N LYS A 227 9.87 2.42 -18.89
CA LYS A 227 10.16 1.51 -20.00
C LYS A 227 11.02 0.37 -19.45
N PHE A 228 10.40 -0.66 -18.87
CA PHE A 228 11.08 -1.80 -18.28
C PHE A 228 10.54 -3.08 -18.91
N LYS A 229 11.32 -3.65 -19.82
CA LYS A 229 11.13 -4.97 -20.43
C LYS A 229 11.50 -6.12 -19.46
N THR A 230 11.16 -6.03 -18.18
CA THR A 230 11.50 -7.10 -17.21
C THR A 230 10.36 -7.45 -16.28
N THR A 231 10.39 -8.70 -15.81
CA THR A 231 9.51 -9.30 -14.80
C THR A 231 9.52 -8.61 -13.42
N LYS A 232 10.27 -7.50 -13.27
CA LYS A 232 10.44 -6.72 -12.03
C LYS A 232 9.62 -5.42 -11.97
N ARG A 233 8.61 -5.23 -12.84
CA ARG A 233 7.84 -3.98 -12.97
C ARG A 233 7.30 -3.39 -11.65
N PHE A 234 7.02 -4.24 -10.65
CA PHE A 234 6.42 -3.82 -9.39
C PHE A 234 7.40 -3.75 -8.22
N LEU A 235 8.63 -4.19 -8.40
CA LEU A 235 9.60 -4.32 -7.31
C LEU A 235 10.56 -3.13 -7.35
N HIS A 236 10.70 -2.47 -6.21
CA HIS A 236 11.54 -1.29 -6.06
C HIS A 236 12.51 -1.49 -4.89
N SER A 237 13.53 -0.65 -4.85
CA SER A 237 14.51 -0.61 -3.77
C SER A 237 14.94 0.84 -3.59
N TYR A 238 15.19 1.24 -2.35
CA TYR A 238 15.43 2.65 -2.03
C TYR A 238 14.32 3.56 -2.56
N THR A 239 13.06 3.13 -2.42
CA THR A 239 11.90 3.98 -2.68
C THR A 239 10.96 4.01 -1.48
N THR A 240 9.97 4.88 -1.57
CA THR A 240 8.78 4.85 -0.71
C THR A 240 7.55 4.84 -1.60
N ILE A 241 6.55 4.04 -1.24
CA ILE A 241 5.27 3.97 -1.95
C ILE A 241 4.18 4.47 -1.03
N PHE A 242 3.49 5.51 -1.47
CA PHE A 242 2.26 5.98 -0.85
C PHE A 242 1.06 5.37 -1.56
N VAL A 243 0.08 4.91 -0.80
CA VAL A 243 -1.22 4.47 -1.33
C VAL A 243 -2.32 5.21 -0.59
N LEU A 244 -3.09 6.03 -1.28
CA LEU A 244 -4.28 6.68 -0.74
C LEU A 244 -5.50 5.82 -1.03
N ILE A 245 -6.27 5.47 -0.01
CA ILE A 245 -7.56 4.78 -0.15
C ILE A 245 -8.66 5.75 0.26
N SER A 246 -9.63 5.94 -0.64
CA SER A 246 -10.79 6.81 -0.48
C SER A 246 -12.07 5.98 -0.41
N ILE A 247 -12.88 6.25 0.60
CA ILE A 247 -14.14 5.56 0.85
C ILE A 247 -15.31 6.53 0.68
N LYS A 248 -16.10 6.32 -0.36
CA LYS A 248 -17.37 7.03 -0.60
C LYS A 248 -18.39 6.53 0.44
N MET A 249 -18.98 7.45 1.18
CA MET A 249 -20.05 7.17 2.15
C MET A 249 -21.38 7.69 1.63
#